data_AF-A0A9Q0D972-F1
#
_entry.id   AF-A0A9Q0D972-F1
#
_cell.length_a   1.000
_cell.length_b   1.000
_cell.length_c   1.000
_cell.angle_alpha   90.00
_cell.angle_beta   90.00
_cell.angle_gamma   90.00
#
_symmetry.space_group_name_H-M   'P 1'
#
loop_
_entity.id
_entity.type
_entity.pdbx_description
1 polymer ?
#
loop_
_entity_poly.entity_id
_entity_poly.type
_entity_poly.pdbx_seq_one_letter_code
_entity_poly.pdbx_strand_id
1 'polypeptide(L)'
;MPPKPVKPTPGPSQASNLTANAGNAVDENLLKAIRNIVQSVIHEENNALREEIRRAVSPLKAALETCEGTLQEHEEGLNCLDSRLEAMEKQYDQLYNNYKILQAKTDDLENRGRRCNIRILHVKEGLESGNPTKFVANLLTEILGGPGGLQSPPTLDRAHRTGPANGGRPRSFLARFHYFQEKEQVLRLAREKGRLEFQGGQVMIFPDFSAGLSKRRAEFIEVKKLLRGKEGVRYGLVYPARLRVSFQGEENMFDTPQAVKDFIANKM
;
A
#
# COMPACT_ATOMS: atom_id res chain seq x y z
N MET A 1 6.44 -33.79 85.88
CA MET A 1 6.62 -35.08 86.59
C MET A 1 7.97 -35.67 86.19
N PRO A 2 8.86 -35.97 87.15
CA PRO A 2 10.06 -36.79 86.94
C PRO A 2 9.67 -38.29 86.94
N PRO A 3 10.56 -39.22 86.52
CA PRO A 3 11.52 -39.81 87.47
C PRO A 3 12.93 -40.14 86.92
N LYS A 4 13.94 -40.04 87.80
CA LYS A 4 15.21 -40.83 87.83
C LYS A 4 14.92 -42.17 88.56
N PRO A 5 15.87 -43.10 88.80
CA PRO A 5 17.07 -43.60 88.09
C PRO A 5 17.02 -45.15 87.95
N VAL A 6 18.12 -45.84 87.58
CA VAL A 6 18.72 -47.02 88.30
C VAL A 6 19.78 -47.73 87.43
N LYS A 7 20.96 -47.98 88.03
CA LYS A 7 22.14 -48.72 87.51
C LYS A 7 21.84 -50.22 87.31
N PRO A 8 22.70 -50.98 86.58
CA PRO A 8 23.57 -51.90 87.34
C PRO A 8 24.95 -52.23 86.72
N THR A 9 25.93 -52.37 87.61
CA THR A 9 27.01 -53.39 87.63
C THR A 9 26.99 -53.92 89.07
N PRO A 10 27.23 -55.22 89.39
CA PRO A 10 28.31 -56.06 88.88
C PRO A 10 27.88 -57.52 88.53
N GLY A 11 28.82 -58.30 87.97
CA GLY A 11 28.64 -59.74 87.70
C GLY A 11 28.68 -60.63 88.95
N PRO A 12 28.55 -61.95 88.76
CA PRO A 12 29.51 -62.85 89.40
C PRO A 12 29.95 -64.05 88.54
N SER A 13 31.21 -64.43 88.80
CA SER A 13 31.73 -65.79 88.94
C SER A 13 32.16 -66.60 87.72
N GLN A 14 33.48 -66.57 87.59
CA GLN A 14 34.42 -67.58 87.11
C GLN A 14 33.96 -69.05 87.11
N ALA A 15 34.40 -69.69 86.03
CA ALA A 15 35.03 -71.02 85.96
C ALA A 15 34.13 -72.26 86.02
N SER A 16 33.98 -72.89 84.85
CA SER A 16 34.34 -74.30 84.67
C SER A 16 34.53 -74.61 83.17
N ASN A 17 35.79 -74.53 82.76
CA ASN A 17 36.53 -75.54 82.01
C ASN A 17 35.81 -76.44 80.97
N LEU A 18 36.45 -76.48 79.79
CA LEU A 18 36.69 -77.65 78.92
C LEU A 18 35.41 -78.15 78.20
N THR A 19 35.31 -78.26 76.88
CA THR A 19 36.33 -78.55 75.86
C THR A 19 35.65 -78.37 74.49
N ALA A 20 36.47 -77.99 73.51
CA ALA A 20 36.22 -77.92 72.07
C ALA A 20 35.06 -78.77 71.51
N ASN A 21 34.28 -78.20 70.58
CA ASN A 21 34.62 -78.41 69.17
C ASN A 21 33.85 -77.49 68.21
N ALA A 22 34.62 -77.05 67.22
CA ALA A 22 34.30 -76.04 66.23
C ALA A 22 33.11 -76.41 65.32
N GLY A 23 32.19 -75.45 65.18
CA GLY A 23 31.18 -75.39 64.14
C GLY A 23 30.53 -74.01 64.16
N ASN A 24 30.69 -73.25 63.06
CA ASN A 24 30.08 -71.95 62.76
C ASN A 24 30.74 -70.69 63.35
N ALA A 25 32.02 -70.48 63.06
CA ALA A 25 32.49 -69.12 62.80
C ALA A 25 32.49 -68.96 61.27
N VAL A 26 31.44 -68.37 60.70
CA VAL A 26 31.63 -67.67 59.43
C VAL A 26 32.75 -66.67 59.73
N ASP A 27 33.90 -66.91 59.13
CA ASP A 27 35.15 -66.25 59.45
C ASP A 27 34.92 -64.73 59.36
N GLU A 28 34.96 -64.02 60.48
CA GLU A 28 34.66 -62.58 60.54
C GLU A 28 35.60 -61.80 59.59
N ASN A 29 36.78 -62.39 59.36
CA ASN A 29 37.78 -61.97 58.39
C ASN A 29 37.34 -62.16 56.94
N LEU A 30 36.64 -63.25 56.60
CA LEU A 30 36.09 -63.49 55.27
C LEU A 30 34.96 -62.50 54.96
N LEU A 31 34.08 -62.21 55.93
CA LEU A 31 33.02 -61.20 55.77
C LEU A 31 33.59 -59.78 55.63
N LYS A 32 34.65 -59.43 56.37
CA LYS A 32 35.39 -58.16 56.20
C LYS A 32 36.08 -58.10 54.83
N ALA A 33 36.68 -59.20 54.36
CA ALA A 33 37.31 -59.25 53.05
C ALA A 33 36.30 -59.08 51.91
N ILE A 34 35.16 -59.79 51.96
CA ILE A 34 34.08 -59.63 50.98
C ILE A 34 33.53 -58.21 51.00
N ARG A 35 33.30 -57.63 52.19
CA ARG A 35 32.86 -56.23 52.33
C ARG A 35 33.83 -55.24 51.68
N ASN A 36 35.14 -55.43 51.90
CA ASN A 36 36.16 -54.56 51.33
C ASN A 36 36.23 -54.70 49.80
N ILE A 37 36.13 -55.92 49.27
CA ILE A 37 36.10 -56.18 47.82
C ILE A 37 34.84 -55.55 47.18
N VAL A 38 33.68 -55.73 47.80
CA VAL A 38 32.43 -55.12 47.31
C VAL A 38 32.52 -53.59 47.36
N GLN A 39 33.09 -53.01 48.42
CA GLN A 39 33.32 -51.56 48.49
C GLN A 39 34.29 -51.07 47.42
N SER A 40 35.37 -51.81 47.14
CA SER A 40 36.33 -51.42 46.10
C SER A 40 35.72 -51.51 44.70
N VAL A 41 35.00 -52.60 44.38
CA VAL A 41 34.33 -52.77 43.08
C VAL A 41 33.25 -51.71 42.88
N ILE A 42 32.41 -51.45 43.88
CA ILE A 42 31.40 -50.38 43.81
C ILE A 42 32.07 -49.02 43.62
N HIS A 43 33.20 -48.75 44.28
CA HIS A 43 33.90 -47.48 44.11
C HIS A 43 34.51 -47.35 42.71
N GLU A 44 35.08 -48.44 42.18
CA GLU A 44 35.68 -48.51 40.84
C GLU A 44 34.61 -48.34 39.75
N GLU A 45 33.50 -49.08 39.83
CA GLU A 45 32.37 -48.94 38.90
C GLU A 45 31.73 -47.55 38.97
N ASN A 46 31.52 -46.98 40.17
CA ASN A 46 31.02 -45.62 40.29
C ASN A 46 31.96 -44.57 39.71
N ASN A 47 33.28 -44.75 39.87
CA ASN A 47 34.26 -43.86 39.27
C ASN A 47 34.29 -44.01 37.75
N ALA A 48 34.20 -45.24 37.23
CA ALA A 48 34.11 -45.50 35.80
C ALA A 48 32.86 -44.86 35.18
N LEU A 49 31.69 -45.01 35.82
CA LEU A 49 30.44 -44.37 35.39
C LEU A 49 30.52 -42.85 35.45
N ARG A 50 31.14 -42.27 36.49
CA ARG A 50 31.37 -40.81 36.58
C ARG A 50 32.24 -40.30 35.44
N GLU A 51 33.30 -41.04 35.08
CA GLU A 51 34.15 -40.67 33.96
C GLU A 51 33.44 -40.82 32.61
N GLU A 52 32.62 -41.87 32.43
CA GLU A 52 31.81 -42.03 31.22
C GLU A 52 30.77 -40.91 31.08
N ILE A 53 30.07 -40.55 32.16
CA ILE A 53 29.15 -39.40 32.21
C ILE A 53 29.89 -38.11 31.89
N ARG A 54 31.08 -37.87 32.46
CA ARG A 54 31.89 -36.68 32.14
C ARG A 54 32.28 -36.63 30.67
N ARG A 55 32.69 -37.76 30.09
CA ARG A 55 33.04 -37.88 28.66
C ARG A 55 31.84 -37.61 27.77
N ALA A 56 30.63 -38.02 28.15
CA ALA A 56 29.40 -37.75 27.40
C ALA A 56 28.89 -36.31 27.57
N VAL A 57 28.98 -35.74 28.78
CA VAL A 57 28.47 -34.39 29.11
C VAL A 57 29.37 -33.27 28.58
N SER A 58 30.70 -33.47 28.57
CA SER A 58 31.64 -32.45 28.10
C SER A 58 31.39 -31.97 26.66
N PRO A 59 31.22 -32.86 25.64
CA PRO A 59 30.94 -32.42 24.27
C PRO A 59 29.54 -31.81 24.14
N LEU A 60 28.56 -32.28 24.92
CA LEU A 60 27.21 -31.66 24.95
C LEU A 60 27.28 -30.23 25.49
N LYS A 61 28.08 -29.98 26.52
CA LYS A 61 28.28 -28.63 27.07
C LYS A 61 28.96 -27.72 26.04
N ALA A 62 30.00 -28.19 25.37
CA ALA A 62 30.68 -27.43 24.32
C ALA A 62 29.76 -27.13 23.13
N ALA A 63 28.93 -28.10 22.72
CA ALA A 63 27.93 -27.91 21.68
C ALA A 63 26.85 -26.90 22.10
N LEU A 64 26.43 -26.92 23.38
CA LEU A 64 25.49 -25.95 23.92
C LEU A 64 26.07 -24.53 23.91
N GLU A 65 27.30 -24.34 24.39
CA GLU A 65 28.00 -23.05 24.36
C GLU A 65 28.15 -22.52 22.91
N THR A 66 28.44 -23.41 21.96
CA THR A 66 28.50 -23.06 20.53
C THR A 66 27.12 -22.65 20.01
N CYS A 67 26.07 -23.39 20.37
CA CYS A 67 24.70 -23.11 19.95
C CYS A 67 24.22 -21.76 20.52
N GLU A 68 24.49 -21.48 21.79
CA GLU A 68 24.20 -20.19 22.42
C GLU A 68 24.89 -19.04 21.68
N GLY A 69 26.17 -19.20 21.30
CA GLY A 69 26.88 -18.22 20.48
C GLY A 69 26.23 -17.98 19.13
N THR A 70 25.87 -19.04 18.40
CA THR A 70 25.17 -18.90 17.11
C THR A 70 23.79 -18.26 17.23
N LEU A 71 23.07 -18.53 18.32
CA LEU A 71 21.77 -17.92 18.59
C LEU A 71 21.92 -16.41 18.82
N GLN A 72 22.93 -16.00 19.59
CA GLN A 72 23.22 -14.59 19.81
C GLN A 72 23.57 -13.87 18.50
N GLU A 73 24.40 -14.47 17.65
CA GLU A 73 24.74 -13.91 16.32
C GLU A 73 23.49 -13.77 15.44
N HIS A 74 22.58 -14.74 15.49
CA HIS A 74 21.31 -14.66 14.76
C HIS A 74 20.37 -13.59 15.33
N GLU A 75 20.26 -13.45 16.65
CA GLU A 75 19.48 -12.38 17.29
C GLU A 75 19.99 -10.99 16.91
N GLU A 76 21.32 -10.79 16.93
CA GLU A 76 21.94 -9.55 16.47
C GLU A 76 21.69 -9.29 14.98
N GLY A 77 21.79 -10.33 14.14
CA GLY A 77 21.45 -10.28 12.73
C GLY A 77 19.99 -9.90 12.46
N LEU A 78 19.05 -10.48 13.21
CA LEU A 78 17.62 -10.16 13.11
C LEU A 78 17.34 -8.71 13.51
N ASN A 79 17.90 -8.23 14.62
CA ASN A 79 17.76 -6.84 15.05
C ASN A 79 18.30 -5.85 14.00
N CYS A 80 19.41 -6.20 13.33
CA CYS A 80 19.96 -5.40 12.23
C CYS A 80 19.02 -5.38 11.01
N LEU A 81 18.43 -6.53 10.66
CA LEU A 81 17.45 -6.65 9.58
C LEU A 81 16.18 -5.84 9.87
N ASP A 82 15.64 -5.93 11.08
CA ASP A 82 14.46 -5.17 11.51
C ASP A 82 14.71 -3.66 11.41
N SER A 83 15.87 -3.20 11.91
CA SER A 83 16.29 -1.80 11.80
C SER A 83 16.37 -1.33 10.32
N ARG A 84 16.85 -2.20 9.43
CA ARG A 84 16.94 -1.91 7.99
C ARG A 84 15.58 -1.92 7.31
N LEU A 85 14.68 -2.82 7.71
CA LEU A 85 13.30 -2.87 7.22
C LEU A 85 12.56 -1.59 7.59
N GLU A 86 12.62 -1.15 8.84
CA GLU A 86 12.02 0.11 9.27
C GLU A 86 12.55 1.32 8.49
N ALA A 87 13.87 1.36 8.23
CA ALA A 87 14.48 2.42 7.44
C ALA A 87 13.99 2.40 5.98
N MET A 88 13.83 1.21 5.39
CA MET A 88 13.32 1.03 4.03
C MET A 88 11.85 1.46 3.93
N GLU A 89 11.01 1.07 4.89
CA GLU A 89 9.60 1.47 4.95
C GLU A 89 9.46 3.00 5.03
N LYS A 90 10.24 3.64 5.90
CA LYS A 90 10.29 5.12 5.99
C LYS A 90 10.71 5.77 4.67
N GLN A 91 11.72 5.22 3.98
CA GLN A 91 12.15 5.72 2.67
C GLN A 91 11.07 5.50 1.59
N TYR A 92 10.39 4.36 1.62
CA TYR A 92 9.31 4.05 0.69
C TYR A 92 8.14 5.03 0.87
N ASP A 93 7.72 5.29 2.10
CA ASP A 93 6.65 6.25 2.39
C ASP A 93 7.03 7.67 1.93
N GLN A 94 8.27 8.10 2.18
CA GLN A 94 8.78 9.38 1.68
C GLN A 94 8.76 9.44 0.15
N LEU A 95 9.23 8.39 -0.52
CA LEU A 95 9.26 8.31 -1.98
C LEU A 95 7.84 8.32 -2.56
N TYR A 96 6.92 7.56 -1.98
CA TYR A 96 5.52 7.51 -2.39
C TYR A 96 4.84 8.88 -2.26
N ASN A 97 5.06 9.58 -1.15
CA ASN A 97 4.55 10.93 -0.94
C ASN A 97 5.14 11.93 -1.96
N ASN A 98 6.45 11.87 -2.20
CA ASN A 98 7.11 12.71 -3.20
C ASN A 98 6.59 12.42 -4.61
N TYR A 99 6.37 11.15 -4.95
CA TYR A 99 5.78 10.73 -6.21
C TYR A 99 4.38 11.31 -6.39
N LYS A 100 3.51 11.25 -5.37
CA LYS A 100 2.17 11.83 -5.43
C LYS A 100 2.19 13.35 -5.63
N ILE A 101 3.07 14.05 -4.92
CA ILE A 101 3.23 15.50 -5.07
C ILE A 101 3.72 15.84 -6.47
N LEU A 102 4.71 15.10 -6.99
CA LEU A 102 5.26 15.33 -8.32
C LEU A 102 4.21 15.05 -9.40
N GLN A 103 3.47 13.95 -9.29
CA GLN A 103 2.38 13.60 -10.19
C GLN A 103 1.31 14.71 -10.23
N ALA A 104 0.92 15.26 -9.08
CA ALA A 104 -0.04 16.36 -9.00
C ALA A 104 0.51 17.65 -9.63
N LYS A 105 1.78 17.99 -9.38
CA LYS A 105 2.44 19.17 -9.99
C LYS A 105 2.54 19.05 -11.51
N THR A 106 2.92 17.89 -12.03
CA THR A 106 3.00 17.65 -13.48
C THR A 106 1.63 17.77 -14.15
N ASP A 107 0.57 17.20 -13.55
CA ASP A 107 -0.80 17.31 -14.07
C ASP A 107 -1.29 18.77 -14.06
N ASP A 108 -0.98 19.53 -13.00
CA ASP A 108 -1.33 20.96 -12.92
C ASP A 108 -0.58 21.81 -13.96
N LEU A 109 0.74 21.60 -14.13
CA LEU A 109 1.54 22.29 -15.14
C LEU A 109 1.03 22.00 -16.56
N GLU A 110 0.70 20.74 -16.85
CA GLU A 110 0.14 20.34 -18.14
C GLU A 110 -1.19 21.04 -18.42
N ASN A 111 -2.11 21.07 -17.44
CA ASN A 111 -3.40 21.72 -17.61
C ASN A 111 -3.29 23.24 -17.71
N ARG A 112 -2.36 23.87 -16.99
CA ARG A 112 -2.06 25.31 -17.16
C ARG A 112 -1.54 25.61 -18.56
N GLY A 113 -0.70 24.74 -19.13
CA GLY A 113 -0.24 24.84 -20.51
C GLY A 113 -1.35 24.67 -21.55
N ARG A 114 -2.37 23.85 -21.24
CA ARG A 114 -3.52 23.56 -22.12
C ARG A 114 -4.71 24.50 -21.92
N ARG A 115 -4.68 25.43 -20.96
CA ARG A 115 -5.85 26.25 -20.58
C ARG A 115 -6.45 27.08 -21.72
N CYS A 116 -5.62 27.50 -22.68
CA CYS A 116 -6.02 28.26 -23.87
C CYS A 116 -6.32 27.37 -25.08
N ASN A 117 -6.36 26.05 -24.90
CA ASN A 117 -6.58 25.11 -25.98
C ASN A 117 -8.03 24.61 -26.00
N ILE A 118 -8.54 24.33 -27.20
CA ILE A 118 -9.76 23.57 -27.44
C ILE A 118 -9.49 22.42 -28.39
N ARG A 119 -10.34 21.41 -28.30
CA ARG A 119 -10.39 20.30 -29.26
C ARG A 119 -11.69 20.36 -30.05
N ILE A 120 -11.58 20.33 -31.37
CA ILE A 120 -12.73 20.32 -32.30
C ILE A 120 -12.76 18.96 -32.99
N LEU A 121 -13.90 18.29 -32.92
CA LEU A 121 -14.11 16.96 -33.50
C LEU A 121 -15.11 17.00 -34.65
N HIS A 122 -15.04 15.96 -35.49
CA HIS A 122 -15.98 15.67 -36.59
C HIS A 122 -16.00 16.70 -37.73
N VAL A 123 -14.90 17.43 -37.93
CA VAL A 123 -14.71 18.25 -39.14
C VAL A 123 -14.12 17.38 -40.24
N LYS A 124 -14.73 17.35 -41.43
CA LYS A 124 -14.24 16.56 -42.58
C LYS A 124 -12.80 16.93 -42.94
N GLU A 125 -12.02 15.95 -43.39
CA GLU A 125 -10.63 16.17 -43.81
C GLU A 125 -10.56 16.89 -45.17
N GLY A 126 -9.46 17.61 -45.43
CA GLY A 126 -9.21 18.26 -46.73
C GLY A 126 -9.76 19.68 -46.89
N LEU A 127 -10.59 20.17 -45.97
CA LEU A 127 -11.21 21.50 -46.06
C LEU A 127 -10.26 22.67 -45.72
N GLU A 128 -9.11 22.40 -45.12
CA GLU A 128 -8.21 23.41 -44.53
C GLU A 128 -7.46 24.25 -45.56
N SER A 129 -7.44 23.86 -46.83
CA SER A 129 -6.75 24.59 -47.92
C SER A 129 -5.31 24.99 -47.58
N GLY A 130 -4.61 24.15 -46.82
CA GLY A 130 -3.22 24.37 -46.39
C GLY A 130 -3.01 25.34 -45.22
N ASN A 131 -4.05 26.05 -44.74
CA ASN A 131 -3.94 26.92 -43.55
C ASN A 131 -4.98 26.55 -42.48
N PRO A 132 -4.65 25.57 -41.61
CA PRO A 132 -5.55 25.10 -40.56
C PRO A 132 -5.94 26.19 -39.55
N THR A 133 -5.01 27.10 -39.21
CA THR A 133 -5.27 28.17 -38.23
C THR A 133 -6.35 29.13 -38.73
N LYS A 134 -6.21 29.63 -39.96
CA LYS A 134 -7.22 30.53 -40.56
C LYS A 134 -8.55 29.82 -40.77
N PHE A 135 -8.51 28.55 -41.21
CA PHE A 135 -9.69 27.73 -41.37
C PHE A 135 -10.46 27.58 -40.05
N VAL A 136 -9.79 27.22 -38.95
CA VAL A 136 -10.45 27.04 -37.65
C VAL A 136 -11.02 28.36 -37.12
N ALA A 137 -10.33 29.49 -37.28
CA ALA A 137 -10.87 30.78 -36.87
C ALA A 137 -12.18 31.11 -37.62
N ASN A 138 -12.20 30.92 -38.94
CA ASN A 138 -13.39 31.13 -39.77
C ASN A 138 -14.52 30.15 -39.42
N LEU A 139 -14.18 28.87 -39.21
CA LEU A 139 -15.11 27.82 -38.80
C LEU A 139 -15.84 28.20 -37.50
N LEU A 140 -15.10 28.72 -36.51
CA LEU A 140 -15.69 29.14 -35.25
C LEU A 140 -16.66 30.31 -35.44
N THR A 141 -16.33 31.29 -36.28
CA THR A 141 -17.24 32.41 -36.60
C THR A 141 -18.46 31.95 -37.38
N GLU A 142 -18.33 31.00 -38.30
CA GLU A 142 -19.48 30.48 -39.05
C GLU A 142 -20.44 29.69 -38.15
N ILE A 143 -19.89 28.84 -37.28
CA ILE A 143 -20.69 28.00 -36.39
C ILE A 143 -21.27 28.80 -35.22
N LEU A 144 -20.51 29.73 -34.63
CA LEU A 144 -20.87 30.43 -33.38
C LEU A 144 -21.14 31.92 -33.58
N GLY A 145 -21.16 32.40 -34.81
CA GLY A 145 -21.58 33.76 -35.16
C GLY A 145 -23.10 33.97 -35.07
N GLY A 146 -23.53 35.20 -35.33
CA GLY A 146 -24.93 35.63 -35.31
C GLY A 146 -25.24 36.63 -34.18
N PRO A 147 -26.52 36.99 -33.98
CA PRO A 147 -26.93 37.92 -32.92
C PRO A 147 -26.56 37.36 -31.54
N GLY A 148 -25.65 38.04 -30.82
CA GLY A 148 -25.12 37.58 -29.53
C GLY A 148 -24.00 36.53 -29.61
N GLY A 149 -23.55 36.17 -30.82
CA GLY A 149 -22.44 35.26 -31.06
C GLY A 149 -21.08 35.95 -31.19
N LEU A 150 -20.14 35.29 -31.86
CA LEU A 150 -18.84 35.89 -32.22
C LEU A 150 -19.02 36.97 -33.29
N GLN A 151 -18.46 38.16 -33.03
CA GLN A 151 -18.51 39.29 -33.98
C GLN A 151 -17.38 39.23 -35.01
N SER A 152 -16.23 38.69 -34.63
CA SER A 152 -15.04 38.54 -35.46
C SER A 152 -14.40 37.15 -35.27
N PRO A 153 -13.56 36.71 -36.21
CA PRO A 153 -12.74 35.51 -36.02
C PRO A 153 -11.84 35.65 -34.78
N PRO A 154 -11.81 34.64 -33.90
CA PRO A 154 -10.95 34.68 -32.73
C PRO A 154 -9.48 34.59 -33.12
N THR A 155 -8.61 35.19 -32.29
CA THR A 155 -7.17 35.21 -32.52
C THR A 155 -6.56 33.90 -32.05
N LEU A 156 -6.09 33.10 -33.00
CA LEU A 156 -5.46 31.80 -32.74
C LEU A 156 -3.95 31.87 -32.93
N ASP A 157 -3.20 31.36 -31.94
CA ASP A 157 -1.75 31.18 -32.05
C ASP A 157 -1.42 30.08 -33.07
N ARG A 158 -2.16 28.96 -32.99
CA ARG A 158 -1.93 27.78 -33.82
C ARG A 158 -3.16 26.88 -33.82
N ALA A 159 -3.53 26.35 -34.98
CA ALA A 159 -4.39 25.17 -35.08
C ALA A 159 -3.75 24.09 -35.96
N HIS A 160 -4.00 22.83 -35.63
CA HIS A 160 -3.54 21.70 -36.42
C HIS A 160 -4.36 20.44 -36.12
N ARG A 161 -4.35 19.48 -37.05
CA ARG A 161 -4.91 18.13 -36.83
C ARG A 161 -4.02 17.32 -35.88
N THR A 162 -4.64 16.50 -35.04
CA THR A 162 -3.97 15.63 -34.07
C THR A 162 -4.11 14.16 -34.45
N GLY A 163 -3.02 13.39 -34.31
CA GLY A 163 -2.98 11.94 -34.57
C GLY A 163 -2.73 11.55 -36.04
N PRO A 164 -2.47 10.25 -36.29
CA PRO A 164 -2.26 9.70 -37.64
C PRO A 164 -3.57 9.62 -38.44
N ALA A 165 -3.48 9.77 -39.76
CA ALA A 165 -4.62 9.67 -40.67
C ALA A 165 -4.88 8.19 -40.99
N ASN A 166 -5.85 7.58 -40.29
CA ASN A 166 -6.09 6.14 -40.36
C ASN A 166 -7.34 5.76 -41.19
N GLY A 167 -7.83 6.63 -42.08
CA GLY A 167 -9.00 6.37 -42.94
C GLY A 167 -10.34 6.17 -42.23
N GLY A 168 -10.38 6.23 -40.90
CA GLY A 168 -11.59 6.10 -40.08
C GLY A 168 -12.24 7.46 -39.77
N ARG A 169 -12.47 7.73 -38.49
CA ARG A 169 -13.05 9.01 -38.04
C ARG A 169 -12.12 10.19 -38.39
N PRO A 170 -12.66 11.34 -38.85
CA PRO A 170 -11.84 12.52 -39.12
C PRO A 170 -11.02 12.94 -37.91
N ARG A 171 -9.74 13.29 -38.12
CA ARG A 171 -8.84 13.72 -37.04
C ARG A 171 -9.35 14.97 -36.33
N SER A 172 -9.18 15.04 -35.00
CA SER A 172 -9.53 16.23 -34.24
C SER A 172 -8.56 17.39 -34.50
N PHE A 173 -9.07 18.61 -34.52
CA PHE A 173 -8.22 19.80 -34.39
C PHE A 173 -7.87 20.06 -32.94
N LEU A 174 -6.62 20.43 -32.72
CA LEU A 174 -6.18 21.13 -31.52
C LEU A 174 -5.89 22.57 -31.90
N ALA A 175 -6.64 23.50 -31.30
CA ALA A 175 -6.51 24.93 -31.54
C ALA A 175 -6.15 25.64 -30.24
N ARG A 176 -5.11 26.47 -30.29
CA ARG A 176 -4.65 27.33 -29.19
C ARG A 176 -5.04 28.77 -29.49
N PHE A 177 -5.79 29.37 -28.56
CA PHE A 177 -6.15 30.78 -28.60
C PHE A 177 -5.03 31.64 -28.02
N HIS A 178 -4.89 32.83 -28.59
CA HIS A 178 -4.00 33.85 -28.05
C HIS A 178 -4.56 34.39 -26.72
N TYR A 179 -5.85 34.68 -26.68
CA TYR A 179 -6.54 35.20 -25.50
C TYR A 179 -7.41 34.12 -24.83
N PHE A 180 -7.19 33.92 -23.52
CA PHE A 180 -7.97 32.97 -22.71
C PHE A 180 -9.48 33.31 -22.70
N GLN A 181 -9.81 34.60 -22.70
CA GLN A 181 -11.20 35.09 -22.66
C GLN A 181 -11.98 34.69 -23.92
N GLU A 182 -11.38 34.83 -25.11
CA GLU A 182 -11.99 34.40 -26.37
C GLU A 182 -12.27 32.89 -26.36
N LYS A 183 -11.33 32.09 -25.86
CA LYS A 183 -11.51 30.65 -25.70
C LYS A 183 -12.69 30.31 -24.78
N GLU A 184 -12.81 30.98 -23.64
CA GLU A 184 -13.92 30.75 -22.71
C GLU A 184 -15.27 31.22 -23.30
N GLN A 185 -15.27 32.31 -24.06
CA GLN A 185 -16.46 32.77 -24.80
C GLN A 185 -16.89 31.74 -25.84
N VAL A 186 -15.97 31.22 -26.65
CA VAL A 186 -16.24 30.15 -27.62
C VAL A 186 -16.86 28.92 -26.95
N LEU A 187 -16.29 28.47 -25.83
CA LEU A 187 -16.81 27.32 -25.09
C LEU A 187 -18.19 27.58 -24.48
N ARG A 188 -18.48 28.82 -24.06
CA ARG A 188 -19.78 29.22 -23.55
C ARG A 188 -20.83 29.20 -24.65
N LEU A 189 -20.56 29.90 -25.76
CA LEU A 189 -21.45 29.95 -26.93
C LEU A 189 -21.74 28.55 -27.49
N ALA A 190 -20.72 27.68 -27.53
CA ALA A 190 -20.87 26.30 -27.95
C ALA A 190 -21.86 25.51 -27.06
N ARG A 191 -21.84 25.74 -25.73
CA ARG A 191 -22.77 25.10 -24.79
C ARG A 191 -24.18 25.66 -24.90
N GLU A 192 -24.32 26.97 -25.07
CA GLU A 192 -25.61 27.66 -25.19
C GLU A 192 -26.33 27.28 -26.48
N LYS A 193 -25.60 27.19 -27.60
CA LYS A 193 -26.15 26.76 -28.90
C LYS A 193 -26.48 25.27 -28.93
N GLY A 194 -25.79 24.46 -28.12
CA GLY A 194 -26.04 23.02 -28.00
C GLY A 194 -25.55 22.24 -29.23
N ARG A 195 -26.44 21.97 -30.20
CA ARG A 195 -26.09 21.22 -31.40
C ARG A 195 -25.41 22.13 -32.41
N LEU A 196 -24.12 21.88 -32.65
CA LEU A 196 -23.33 22.63 -33.64
C LEU A 196 -23.27 21.85 -34.95
N GLU A 197 -23.52 22.53 -36.07
CA GLU A 197 -23.52 21.95 -37.41
C GLU A 197 -22.65 22.79 -38.34
N PHE A 198 -21.95 22.10 -39.25
CA PHE A 198 -21.13 22.71 -40.29
C PHE A 198 -21.14 21.81 -41.52
N GLN A 199 -21.50 22.37 -42.68
CA GLN A 199 -21.60 21.65 -43.96
C GLN A 199 -22.37 20.31 -43.86
N GLY A 200 -23.49 20.32 -43.13
CA GLY A 200 -24.34 19.14 -42.91
C GLY A 200 -23.79 18.09 -41.93
N GLY A 201 -22.63 18.33 -41.30
CA GLY A 201 -22.06 17.46 -40.28
C GLY A 201 -22.15 18.07 -38.88
N GLN A 202 -22.36 17.24 -37.86
CA GLN A 202 -22.32 17.69 -36.46
C GLN A 202 -20.87 17.92 -36.03
N VAL A 203 -20.58 19.10 -35.49
CA VAL A 203 -19.27 19.46 -34.92
C VAL A 203 -19.36 19.43 -33.40
N MET A 204 -18.28 19.03 -32.73
CA MET A 204 -18.20 19.08 -31.26
C MET A 204 -16.97 19.85 -30.83
N ILE A 205 -17.15 20.75 -29.85
CA ILE A 205 -16.07 21.57 -29.29
C ILE A 205 -15.94 21.26 -27.80
N PHE A 206 -14.74 20.88 -27.38
CA PHE A 206 -14.43 20.60 -25.98
C PHE A 206 -13.18 21.35 -25.51
N PRO A 207 -13.05 21.62 -24.20
CA PRO A 207 -11.77 22.01 -23.63
C PRO A 207 -10.72 20.91 -23.85
N ASP A 208 -9.45 21.29 -24.02
CA ASP A 208 -8.33 20.34 -24.00
C ASP A 208 -7.81 20.17 -22.56
N PHE A 209 -7.91 18.95 -22.02
CA PHE A 209 -7.44 18.61 -20.68
C PHE A 209 -6.30 17.57 -20.76
N SER A 210 -5.48 17.49 -19.71
CA SER A 210 -4.51 16.40 -19.56
C SER A 210 -5.22 15.04 -19.52
N ALA A 211 -4.47 13.97 -19.74
CA ALA A 211 -5.00 12.61 -19.63
C ALA A 211 -5.48 12.30 -18.20
N GLY A 212 -4.70 12.73 -17.20
CA GLY A 212 -5.05 12.56 -15.78
C GLY A 212 -6.36 13.26 -15.42
N LEU A 213 -6.51 14.52 -15.83
CA LEU A 213 -7.73 15.28 -15.59
C LEU A 213 -8.94 14.72 -16.37
N SER A 214 -8.72 14.29 -17.61
CA SER A 214 -9.76 13.66 -18.43
C SER A 214 -10.28 12.38 -17.78
N LYS A 215 -9.39 11.55 -17.22
CA LYS A 215 -9.76 10.33 -16.48
C LYS A 215 -10.58 10.66 -15.23
N ARG A 216 -10.11 11.59 -14.38
CA ARG A 216 -10.85 12.05 -13.19
C ARG A 216 -12.25 12.58 -13.53
N ARG A 217 -12.37 13.35 -14.63
CA ARG A 217 -13.66 13.84 -15.12
C ARG A 217 -14.56 12.72 -15.66
N ALA A 218 -13.98 11.67 -16.23
CA ALA A 218 -14.71 10.52 -16.75
C ALA A 218 -15.34 9.67 -15.64
N GLU A 219 -14.76 9.64 -14.44
CA GLU A 219 -15.31 8.94 -13.27
C GLU A 219 -16.70 9.47 -12.87
N PHE A 220 -16.99 10.74 -13.17
CA PHE A 220 -18.32 11.34 -12.92
C PHE A 220 -19.36 11.02 -14.01
N ILE A 221 -19.02 10.32 -15.09
CA ILE A 221 -19.95 10.04 -16.20
C ILE A 221 -21.17 9.26 -15.71
N GLU A 222 -20.97 8.22 -14.89
CA GLU A 222 -22.06 7.38 -14.37
C GLU A 222 -23.03 8.19 -13.52
N VAL A 223 -22.48 8.95 -12.56
CA VAL A 223 -23.26 9.80 -11.66
C VAL A 223 -24.03 10.87 -12.43
N LYS A 224 -23.42 11.48 -13.46
CA LYS A 224 -24.11 12.45 -14.32
C LYS A 224 -25.27 11.81 -15.10
N LYS A 225 -25.19 10.52 -15.45
CA LYS A 225 -26.31 9.80 -16.07
C LYS A 225 -27.47 9.65 -15.08
N LEU A 226 -27.17 9.28 -13.83
CA LEU A 226 -28.17 9.18 -12.76
C LEU A 226 -28.89 10.51 -12.51
N LEU A 227 -28.13 11.61 -12.41
CA LEU A 227 -28.68 12.95 -12.18
C LEU A 227 -29.52 13.47 -13.36
N ARG A 228 -29.26 13.01 -14.60
CA ARG A 228 -30.03 13.44 -15.78
C ARG A 228 -31.49 13.02 -15.74
N GLY A 229 -31.80 11.92 -15.04
CA GLY A 229 -33.17 11.39 -14.93
C GLY A 229 -33.99 11.95 -13.76
N LYS A 230 -33.44 12.88 -12.97
CA LYS A 230 -34.09 13.42 -11.77
C LYS A 230 -34.66 14.81 -12.04
N GLU A 231 -35.92 15.01 -11.72
CA GLU A 231 -36.60 16.31 -11.87
C GLU A 231 -36.09 17.34 -10.85
N GLY A 232 -36.04 18.61 -11.25
CA GLY A 232 -35.58 19.70 -10.38
C GLY A 232 -34.07 19.73 -10.08
N VAL A 233 -33.28 18.85 -10.70
CA VAL A 233 -31.83 18.78 -10.51
C VAL A 233 -31.09 19.55 -11.61
N ARG A 234 -30.20 20.46 -11.21
CA ARG A 234 -29.20 21.05 -12.11
C ARG A 234 -27.82 20.55 -11.70
N TYR A 235 -26.99 20.18 -12.67
CA TYR A 235 -25.63 19.76 -12.37
C TYR A 235 -24.62 20.25 -13.40
N GLY A 236 -23.37 20.40 -12.97
CA GLY A 236 -22.26 20.85 -13.82
C GLY A 236 -20.92 20.39 -13.28
N LEU A 237 -20.02 19.97 -14.17
CA LEU A 237 -18.67 19.53 -13.78
C LEU A 237 -17.69 20.70 -13.90
N VAL A 238 -17.29 21.25 -12.76
CA VAL A 238 -16.41 22.40 -12.62
C VAL A 238 -14.95 21.98 -12.67
N TYR A 239 -14.08 22.87 -13.17
CA TYR A 239 -12.63 22.67 -13.12
C TYR A 239 -12.12 22.62 -11.67
N PRO A 240 -11.17 21.71 -11.32
CA PRO A 240 -10.59 20.68 -12.18
C PRO A 240 -11.54 19.52 -12.47
N ALA A 241 -12.09 18.85 -11.46
CA ALA A 241 -13.04 17.73 -11.61
C ALA A 241 -13.98 17.65 -10.41
N ARG A 242 -14.76 18.72 -10.17
CA ARG A 242 -15.73 18.78 -9.06
C ARG A 242 -17.14 18.86 -9.59
N LEU A 243 -18.02 17.97 -9.14
CA LEU A 243 -19.40 17.97 -9.57
C LEU A 243 -20.23 18.86 -8.68
N ARG A 244 -20.85 19.85 -9.29
CA ARG A 244 -21.77 20.79 -8.66
C ARG A 244 -23.18 20.31 -8.92
N VAL A 245 -23.97 20.13 -7.88
CA VAL A 245 -25.37 19.68 -7.96
C VAL A 245 -26.23 20.67 -7.19
N SER A 246 -27.20 21.27 -7.88
CA SER A 246 -28.21 22.13 -7.29
C SER A 246 -29.53 21.38 -7.25
N PHE A 247 -30.13 21.27 -6.07
CA PHE A 247 -31.40 20.59 -5.81
C PHE A 247 -32.16 21.29 -4.70
N GLN A 248 -33.46 21.54 -4.89
CA GLN A 248 -34.33 22.23 -3.92
C GLN A 248 -33.79 23.57 -3.40
N GLY A 249 -33.01 24.30 -4.22
CA GLY A 249 -32.39 25.57 -3.83
C GLY A 249 -31.06 25.44 -3.09
N GLU A 250 -30.63 24.23 -2.70
CA GLU A 250 -29.29 23.97 -2.17
C GLU A 250 -28.30 23.65 -3.29
N GLU A 251 -27.09 24.19 -3.20
CA GLU A 251 -25.98 23.89 -4.11
C GLU A 251 -24.87 23.16 -3.35
N ASN A 252 -24.60 21.91 -3.75
CA ASN A 252 -23.57 21.06 -3.16
C ASN A 252 -22.45 20.80 -4.16
N MET A 253 -21.20 20.80 -3.68
CA MET A 253 -20.02 20.46 -4.48
C MET A 253 -19.40 19.16 -3.98
N PHE A 254 -19.08 18.27 -4.91
CA PHE A 254 -18.55 16.94 -4.64
C PHE A 254 -17.22 16.72 -5.36
N ASP A 255 -16.23 16.22 -4.62
CA ASP A 255 -14.90 15.89 -5.13
C ASP A 255 -14.79 14.43 -5.61
N THR A 256 -15.70 13.55 -5.17
CA THR A 256 -15.70 12.13 -5.54
C THR A 256 -17.05 11.69 -6.10
N PRO A 257 -17.09 10.75 -7.06
CA PRO A 257 -18.34 10.17 -7.54
C PRO A 257 -19.14 9.47 -6.43
N GLN A 258 -18.45 8.84 -5.46
CA GLN A 258 -19.10 8.13 -4.36
C GLN A 258 -19.90 9.09 -3.47
N ALA A 259 -19.33 10.24 -3.11
CA ALA A 259 -20.05 11.24 -2.31
C ALA A 259 -21.34 11.73 -3.00
N VAL A 260 -21.35 11.78 -4.33
CA VAL A 260 -22.57 12.10 -5.08
C VAL A 260 -23.57 10.95 -5.06
N LYS A 261 -23.11 9.69 -5.17
CA LYS A 261 -23.99 8.51 -5.05
C LYS A 261 -24.66 8.48 -3.67
N ASP A 262 -23.90 8.75 -2.62
CA ASP A 262 -24.41 8.81 -1.24
C ASP A 262 -25.41 9.97 -1.08
N PHE A 263 -25.13 11.13 -1.69
CA PHE A 263 -26.08 12.24 -1.72
C PHE A 263 -27.38 11.90 -2.47
N ILE A 264 -27.28 11.23 -3.62
CA ILE A 264 -28.46 10.77 -4.36
C ILE A 264 -29.26 9.79 -3.51
N ALA A 265 -28.62 8.82 -2.84
CA ALA A 265 -29.32 7.82 -2.03
C ALA A 265 -30.02 8.42 -0.79
N ASN A 266 -29.44 9.45 -0.18
CA ASN A 266 -29.94 10.01 1.08
C ASN A 266 -30.88 11.21 0.90
N LYS A 267 -30.73 12.00 -0.17
CA LYS A 267 -31.44 13.28 -0.35
C LYS A 267 -32.30 13.35 -1.62
N MET A 268 -32.31 12.36 -2.51
CA MET A 268 -33.02 12.40 -3.82
C MET A 268 -33.81 11.13 -4.17
#